data_AF-K1SI61-F1
#
_entry.id   AF-K1SI61-F1
#
_cell.length_a   1.000
_cell.length_b   1.000
_cell.length_c   1.000
_cell.angle_alpha   90.00
_cell.angle_beta   90.00
_cell.angle_gamma   90.00
#
_symmetry.space_group_name_H-M   'P 1'
#
loop_
_entity.id
_entity.type
_entity.pdbx_description
1 polymer ?
#
loop_
_entity_poly.entity_id
_entity_poly.type
_entity_poly.pdbx_seq_one_letter_code
_entity_poly.pdbx_strand_id
1 'polypeptide(L)' 'MSAKDAHYGGNLVDGAHMVHLFGDVATELLIMHDGDEGLFVAYDNVEFLAPVYAGDYIEAVGEI' A
#
# COMPACT_ATOMS: atom_id res chain seq x y z
N MET A 1 9.14 6.36 -2.67
CA MET A 1 9.74 5.17 -3.27
C MET A 1 11.23 5.40 -3.48
N SER A 2 12.05 4.50 -2.97
CA SER A 2 13.51 4.53 -3.06
C SER A 2 14.02 3.44 -4.00
N ALA A 3 15.33 3.43 -4.29
CA ALA A 3 15.94 2.42 -5.16
C ALA A 3 15.73 0.98 -4.67
N LYS A 4 15.53 0.76 -3.37
CA LYS A 4 15.28 -0.57 -2.79
C LYS A 4 13.87 -1.10 -3.11
N ASP A 5 12.95 -0.20 -3.47
CA ASP A 5 11.55 -0.52 -3.72
C ASP A 5 11.32 -0.88 -5.21
N ALA A 6 12.31 -0.61 -6.08
CA ALA A 6 12.29 -1.10 -7.46
C ALA A 6 12.35 -2.63 -7.48
N HIS A 7 11.39 -3.24 -8.17
CA HIS A 7 11.26 -4.70 -8.25
C HIS A 7 11.60 -5.23 -9.65
N TYR A 8 11.14 -4.52 -10.68
CA TYR A 8 11.34 -4.90 -12.07
C TYR A 8 12.36 -3.98 -12.77
N GLY A 9 12.80 -4.41 -13.95
CA GLY A 9 13.70 -3.61 -14.79
C GLY A 9 13.13 -2.23 -15.10
N GLY A 10 14.01 -1.23 -15.21
CA GLY A 10 13.59 0.15 -15.47
C GLY A 10 13.03 0.88 -14.24
N ASN A 11 13.46 0.50 -13.04
CA ASN A 11 13.04 1.11 -11.75
C ASN A 11 11.55 0.95 -11.42
N LEU A 12 10.85 0.01 -12.07
CA LEU A 12 9.42 -0.21 -11.86
C LEU A 12 9.20 -0.92 -10.51
N VAL A 13 8.34 -0.33 -9.68
CA VAL A 13 7.91 -0.87 -8.38
C VAL A 13 6.74 -1.83 -8.62
N ASP A 14 6.70 -2.94 -7.89
CA ASP A 14 5.59 -3.89 -8.00
C ASP A 14 4.30 -3.37 -7.32
N GLY A 15 3.16 -3.91 -7.74
CA GLY A 15 1.87 -3.55 -7.15
C GLY A 15 1.69 -4.03 -5.70
N ALA A 16 2.40 -5.09 -5.29
CA ALA A 16 2.31 -5.60 -3.92
C ALA A 16 2.87 -4.59 -2.91
N HIS A 17 3.83 -3.76 -3.31
CA HIS A 17 4.32 -2.65 -2.49
C HIS A 17 3.21 -1.64 -2.17
N MET A 18 2.30 -1.36 -3.11
CA MET A 18 1.15 -0.49 -2.83
C MET A 18 0.16 -1.17 -1.87
N VAL A 19 -0.06 -2.48 -2.05
CA VAL A 19 -0.94 -3.27 -1.19
C VAL A 19 -0.40 -3.34 0.25
N HIS A 20 0.92 -3.36 0.45
CA HIS A 20 1.51 -3.23 1.79
C HIS A 20 1.16 -1.90 2.46
N LEU A 21 1.22 -0.78 1.71
CA LEU A 21 0.80 0.53 2.25
C LEU A 21 -0.67 0.53 2.67
N PHE A 22 -1.55 -0.13 1.90
CA PHE A 22 -2.96 -0.25 2.25
C PHE A 22 -3.17 -1.07 3.53
N GLY A 23 -2.35 -2.09 3.76
CA GLY A 23 -2.34 -2.85 5.00
C GLY A 23 -1.98 -2.00 6.22
N ASP A 24 -0.96 -1.16 6.12
CA ASP A 24 -0.56 -0.24 7.19
C ASP A 24 -1.65 0.81 7.47
N VAL A 25 -2.24 1.39 6.41
CA VAL A 25 -3.37 2.34 6.55
C VAL A 25 -4.56 1.69 7.25
N ALA A 26 -4.94 0.47 6.86
CA ALA A 26 -6.04 -0.24 7.52
C ALA A 26 -5.71 -0.56 8.99
N THR A 27 -4.48 -0.95 9.29
CA THR A 27 -4.02 -1.21 10.66
C THR A 27 -4.19 0.04 11.53
N GLU A 28 -3.76 1.22 11.05
CA GLU A 28 -3.94 2.48 11.77
C GLU A 28 -5.43 2.82 11.99
N LEU A 29 -6.27 2.64 10.96
CA LEU A 29 -7.71 2.86 11.07
C LEU A 29 -8.37 1.95 12.11
N LEU A 30 -7.99 0.67 12.16
CA LEU A 30 -8.53 -0.28 13.14
C LEU A 30 -8.07 0.06 14.57
N ILE A 31 -6.79 0.40 14.76
CA ILE A 31 -6.28 0.88 16.05
C ILE A 31 -7.10 2.09 16.53
N MET A 32 -7.39 3.05 15.65
CA MET A 32 -8.18 4.24 15.99
C MET A 32 -9.64 3.92 16.30
N HIS A 33 -10.22 2.93 15.64
CA HIS A 33 -11.64 2.60 15.72
C HIS A 33 -11.99 1.70 16.92
N ASP A 34 -11.22 0.63 17.15
CA ASP A 34 -11.52 -0.36 18.19
C ASP A 34 -10.33 -0.72 19.10
N GLY A 35 -9.16 -0.12 18.87
CA GLY A 35 -7.98 -0.26 19.74
C GLY A 35 -7.12 -1.48 19.47
N ASP A 36 -7.33 -2.19 18.36
CA ASP A 36 -6.56 -3.36 17.94
C ASP A 36 -6.02 -3.20 16.51
N GLU A 37 -4.93 -3.90 16.18
CA GLU A 37 -4.35 -3.88 14.83
C GLU A 37 -5.24 -4.60 13.80
N GLY A 38 -6.07 -5.54 14.26
CA GLY A 38 -6.92 -6.36 13.43
C GLY A 38 -6.14 -7.35 12.55
N LEU A 39 -6.88 -8.11 11.74
CA LEU A 39 -6.31 -9.01 10.74
C LEU A 39 -7.02 -8.78 9.41
N PHE A 40 -6.25 -8.38 8.40
CA PHE A 40 -6.76 -8.11 7.06
C PHE A 40 -7.29 -9.41 6.43
N VAL A 41 -8.60 -9.49 6.21
CA VAL A 41 -9.25 -10.72 5.72
C VAL A 41 -9.09 -10.89 4.21
N ALA A 42 -9.47 -9.87 3.45
CA ALA A 42 -9.47 -9.88 1.99
C ALA A 42 -9.61 -8.47 1.43
N TYR A 43 -9.29 -8.33 0.14
CA TYR A 43 -9.69 -7.20 -0.68
C TYR A 43 -10.86 -7.62 -1.56
N ASP A 44 -11.86 -6.74 -1.72
CA ASP A 44 -12.94 -6.96 -2.69
C ASP A 44 -12.45 -6.69 -4.13
N ASN A 45 -11.69 -5.61 -4.34
CA ASN A 45 -11.11 -5.24 -5.62
C ASN A 45 -9.83 -4.41 -5.43
N VAL A 46 -8.85 -4.59 -6.31
CA VAL A 46 -7.62 -3.78 -6.37
C VAL A 46 -7.30 -3.50 -7.84
N GLU A 47 -7.14 -2.22 -8.19
CA GLU A 47 -6.83 -1.78 -9.55
C GLU A 47 -5.53 -0.95 -9.57
N PHE A 48 -4.57 -1.38 -10.37
CA PHE A 48 -3.33 -0.62 -10.61
C PHE A 48 -3.50 0.24 -11.86
N LEU A 49 -3.93 1.49 -11.66
CA LEU A 49 -4.30 2.41 -12.74
C LEU A 49 -3.11 3.07 -13.44
N ALA A 50 -1.95 3.13 -12.77
CA ALA A 50 -0.72 3.72 -13.30
C ALA A 50 0.52 2.99 -12.74
N PRO A 51 1.64 2.95 -13.51
CA PRO A 51 2.90 2.42 -13.00
C PRO A 51 3.50 3.34 -11.94
N VAL A 52 4.21 2.75 -10.99
CA VAL A 52 4.97 3.46 -9.94
C VAL A 52 6.45 3.13 -10.10
N TYR A 53 7.31 4.14 -9.95
CA TYR A 53 8.75 4.02 -10.12
C TYR A 53 9.51 4.42 -8.86
N ALA A 54 10.73 3.92 -8.72
CA ALA A 54 11.65 4.42 -7.70
C ALA A 54 11.90 5.92 -7.91
N GLY A 55 11.81 6.69 -6.83
CA GLY A 55 11.84 8.16 -6.83
C GLY A 55 10.46 8.78 -6.62
N ASP A 56 9.37 8.07 -6.90
CA ASP A 56 8.01 8.61 -6.74
C ASP A 56 7.66 8.83 -5.26
N TYR A 57 6.92 9.92 -5.00
CA TYR A 57 6.28 10.17 -3.72
C TYR A 57 4.83 9.71 -3.81
N ILE A 58 4.43 8.84 -2.88
CA ILE A 58 3.11 8.21 -2.87
C ILE A 58 2.41 8.60 -1.58
N GLU A 59 1.12 8.89 -1.69
CA GLU A 59 0.20 9.08 -0.58
C GLU A 59 -0.82 7.94 -0.60
N ALA A 60 -1.09 7.33 0.55
CA ALA A 60 -2.11 6.32 0.73
C ALA A 60 -3.11 6.85 1.76
N VAL A 61 -4.40 6.81 1.41
CA VAL A 61 -5.50 7.32 2.24
C VAL A 61 -6.57 6.24 2.36
N GLY A 62 -7.24 6.19 3.51
CA GLY A 62 -8.33 5.24 3.78
C GLY A 62 -9.33 5.82 4.76
N GLU A 63 -10.52 5.24 4.78
CA GLU A 63 -11.63 5.59 5.67
C GLU A 63 -12.46 4.34 6.02
N ILE A 64 -13.19 4.39 7.14
CA ILE A 64 -14.09 3.35 7.65
C ILE A 64 -15.36 3.97 8.23
#